data_AF-A0A381I9I3-F1
#
_entry.id   AF-A0A381I9I3-F1
#
_cell.length_a   1.000
_cell.length_b   1.000
_cell.length_c   1.000
_cell.angle_alpha   90.00
_cell.angle_beta   90.00
_cell.angle_gamma   90.00
#
_symmetry.space_group_name_H-M   'P 1'
#
loop_
_entity.id
_entity.type
_entity.pdbx_description
1 polymer ?
#
loop_
_entity_poly.entity_id
_entity_poly.type
_entity_poly.pdbx_seq_one_letter_code
_entity_poly.pdbx_strand_id
1 'polypeptide(L)'
;MASSTCEFSFIILLVRFQQIKDINIINEDIATCLYTGLVTDTGNFSYSNVHASSFEMAKNLLVLGAQKNTIIQNIYQSNSSGYYKLLGEALKGLEIFD
;
A
#
# COMPACT_ATOMS: atom_id res chain seq x y z
N MET A 1 7.16 -15.55 1.98
CA MET A 1 5.74 -15.79 1.66
C MET A 1 4.88 -16.18 2.87
N ALA A 2 5.44 -16.54 4.03
CA ALA A 2 4.65 -16.88 5.23
C ALA A 2 4.39 -15.71 6.21
N SER A 3 5.17 -14.61 6.19
CA SER A 3 4.92 -13.49 7.13
C SER A 3 3.76 -12.57 6.69
N SER A 4 3.71 -12.13 5.42
CA SER A 4 2.67 -11.19 4.96
C SER A 4 1.24 -11.76 5.02
N THR A 5 1.05 -13.07 4.78
CA THR A 5 -0.28 -13.70 4.90
C THR A 5 -0.78 -13.73 6.34
N CYS A 6 0.11 -14.02 7.31
CA CYS A 6 -0.21 -13.99 8.73
C CYS A 6 -0.56 -12.56 9.18
N GLU A 7 0.18 -11.57 8.69
CA GLU A 7 -0.07 -10.15 8.98
C GLU A 7 -1.42 -9.68 8.41
N PHE A 8 -1.73 -10.02 7.15
CA PHE A 8 -3.05 -9.73 6.56
C PHE A 8 -4.19 -10.43 7.31
N SER A 9 -4.02 -11.70 7.67
CA SER A 9 -5.04 -12.47 8.39
C SER A 9 -5.27 -11.90 9.79
N PHE A 10 -4.20 -11.52 10.49
CA PHE A 10 -4.28 -10.90 11.81
C PHE A 10 -4.98 -9.53 11.77
N ILE A 11 -4.64 -8.70 10.78
CA ILE A 11 -5.29 -7.39 10.60
C ILE A 11 -6.77 -7.57 10.26
N ILE A 12 -7.13 -8.51 9.40
CA ILE A 12 -8.55 -8.82 9.10
C ILE A 12 -9.29 -9.27 10.38
N LEU A 13 -8.67 -10.11 11.22
CA LEU A 13 -9.24 -10.50 12.50
C LEU A 13 -9.43 -9.31 13.44
N LEU A 14 -8.48 -8.39 13.52
CA LEU A 14 -8.63 -7.17 14.32
C LEU A 14 -9.76 -6.28 13.82
N VAL A 15 -9.87 -6.09 12.50
CA VAL A 15 -11.00 -5.34 11.91
C VAL A 15 -12.33 -6.00 12.26
N ARG A 16 -12.42 -7.32 12.17
CA ARG A 16 -13.66 -8.03 12.55
C ARG A 16 -13.96 -7.96 14.04
N PHE A 17 -12.94 -8.12 14.88
CA PHE A 17 -13.08 -8.00 16.32
C PHE A 17 -13.56 -6.61 16.73
N GLN A 18 -13.01 -5.58 16.08
CA GLN A 18 -13.44 -4.18 16.22
C GLN A 18 -14.95 -4.03 15.96
N GLN A 19 -15.42 -4.57 14.83
CA GLN A 19 -16.84 -4.52 14.44
C GLN A 19 -17.76 -5.28 15.41
N ILE A 20 -17.31 -6.42 15.92
CA ILE A 20 -18.11 -7.26 16.83
C ILE A 20 -18.19 -6.66 18.23
N LYS A 21 -17.12 -6.03 18.70
CA LYS A 21 -17.01 -5.51 20.07
C LYS A 21 -17.33 -4.03 20.21
N ASP A 22 -17.60 -3.34 19.10
CA ASP A 22 -17.84 -1.89 19.04
C ASP A 22 -16.75 -1.08 19.79
N ILE A 23 -15.51 -1.55 19.66
CA ILE A 23 -14.31 -0.86 20.12
C ILE A 23 -13.65 -0.21 18.91
N ASN A 24 -12.78 0.79 19.09
CA ASN A 24 -12.05 1.39 17.96
C ASN A 24 -10.55 1.19 18.17
N ILE A 25 -9.97 0.17 17.52
CA ILE A 25 -8.55 -0.20 17.61
C ILE A 25 -7.76 0.41 16.45
N ILE A 26 -8.34 0.35 15.25
CA ILE A 26 -7.80 0.82 13.98
C ILE A 26 -8.62 2.04 13.59
N ASN A 27 -8.06 3.21 13.90
CA ASN A 27 -8.56 4.50 13.44
C ASN A 27 -8.09 4.80 12.01
N GLU A 28 -8.50 5.95 11.47
CA GLU A 28 -8.18 6.39 10.11
C GLU A 28 -6.65 6.45 9.85
N ASP A 29 -5.88 6.98 10.80
CA ASP A 29 -4.43 7.11 10.68
C ASP A 29 -3.75 5.74 10.59
N ILE A 30 -4.13 4.81 11.47
CA ILE A 30 -3.61 3.44 11.46
C ILE A 30 -4.04 2.73 10.17
N ALA A 31 -5.29 2.90 9.74
CA ALA A 31 -5.78 2.33 8.49
C ALA A 31 -4.98 2.85 7.28
N THR A 32 -4.64 4.14 7.27
CA THR A 32 -3.83 4.79 6.24
C THR A 32 -2.40 4.22 6.23
N CYS A 33 -1.76 4.07 7.39
CA CYS A 33 -0.43 3.45 7.50
C CYS A 33 -0.42 2.00 7.00
N LEU A 34 -1.40 1.20 7.42
CA LEU A 34 -1.53 -0.20 6.97
C LEU A 34 -1.78 -0.30 5.47
N TYR A 35 -2.61 0.59 4.92
CA TYR A 35 -2.89 0.63 3.47
C TYR A 35 -1.63 1.04 2.69
N THR A 36 -0.84 1.97 3.22
CA THR A 36 0.44 2.37 2.63
C THR A 36 1.37 1.17 2.50
N GLY A 37 1.58 0.41 3.58
CA GLY A 37 2.42 -0.79 3.57
C GLY A 37 1.92 -1.85 2.58
N LEU A 38 0.61 -2.08 2.55
CA LEU A 38 -0.02 -2.99 1.59
C LEU A 38 0.29 -2.58 0.13
N VAL A 39 0.14 -1.30 -0.21
CA VAL A 39 0.38 -0.79 -1.56
C VAL A 39 1.87 -0.86 -1.93
N THR A 40 2.78 -0.55 -1.01
CA THR A 40 4.22 -0.62 -1.29
C THR A 40 4.71 -2.05 -1.51
N ASP A 41 4.27 -2.99 -0.66
CA ASP A 41 4.70 -4.39 -0.70
C ASP A 41 4.14 -5.17 -1.89
N THR A 42 3.02 -4.70 -2.44
CA THR A 42 2.36 -5.30 -3.62
C THR A 42 2.67 -4.57 -4.91
N GLY A 43 3.43 -3.48 -4.88
CA GLY A 43 3.68 -2.64 -6.05
C GLY A 43 2.38 -2.08 -6.62
N ASN A 44 1.51 -1.58 -5.73
CA ASN A 44 0.15 -1.20 -6.03
C ASN A 44 -0.62 -2.33 -6.73
N PHE A 45 -0.62 -3.51 -6.11
CA PHE A 45 -1.29 -4.72 -6.60
C PHE A 45 -0.75 -5.28 -7.94
N SER A 46 0.45 -4.88 -8.37
CA SER A 46 1.05 -5.30 -9.65
C SER A 46 1.99 -6.50 -9.53
N TYR A 47 2.42 -6.86 -8.32
CA TYR A 47 3.34 -7.97 -8.09
C TYR A 47 2.62 -9.33 -8.08
N SER A 48 3.35 -10.40 -8.40
CA SER A 48 2.81 -11.77 -8.49
C SER A 48 2.42 -12.40 -7.15
N ASN A 49 2.81 -11.78 -6.03
CA ASN A 49 2.47 -12.19 -4.66
C ASN A 49 1.13 -11.62 -4.16
N VAL A 50 0.36 -10.96 -5.04
CA VAL A 50 -0.96 -10.42 -4.71
C VAL A 50 -2.00 -11.54 -4.68
N HIS A 51 -2.77 -11.58 -3.61
CA HIS A 51 -3.82 -12.59 -3.41
C HIS A 51 -5.18 -11.93 -3.14
N ALA A 52 -6.26 -12.72 -3.19
CA ALA A 52 -7.61 -12.23 -2.89
C ALA A 52 -7.70 -11.56 -1.50
N SER A 53 -6.96 -12.08 -0.52
CA SER A 53 -6.84 -11.50 0.83
C SER A 53 -6.25 -10.10 0.85
N SER A 54 -5.34 -9.76 -0.08
CA SER A 54 -4.77 -8.42 -0.22
C SER A 54 -5.85 -7.40 -0.59
N PHE A 55 -6.75 -7.77 -1.51
CA PHE A 55 -7.88 -6.92 -1.90
C PHE A 55 -8.95 -6.82 -0.79
N GLU A 56 -9.19 -7.91 -0.06
CA GLU A 56 -10.13 -7.87 1.08
C GLU A 56 -9.62 -6.96 2.19
N MET A 57 -8.33 -7.04 2.50
CA MET A 57 -7.69 -6.13 3.45
C MET A 57 -7.75 -4.68 2.96
N ALA A 58 -7.40 -4.41 1.69
CA ALA A 58 -7.51 -3.09 1.08
C ALA A 58 -8.93 -2.51 1.25
N LYS A 59 -9.96 -3.29 0.93
CA LYS A 59 -11.36 -2.89 1.10
C LYS A 59 -11.65 -2.51 2.54
N ASN A 60 -11.25 -3.34 3.50
CA ASN A 60 -11.53 -3.12 4.91
C ASN A 60 -10.85 -1.86 5.45
N LEU A 61 -9.60 -1.61 5.07
CA LEU A 61 -8.87 -0.40 5.45
C LEU A 61 -9.50 0.87 4.83
N LEU A 62 -9.97 0.80 3.59
CA LEU A 62 -10.69 1.92 2.95
C LEU A 62 -12.02 2.22 3.66
N VAL A 63 -12.75 1.19 4.09
CA VAL A 63 -13.97 1.37 4.89
C VAL A 63 -13.67 2.05 6.24
N LEU A 64 -12.49 1.82 6.81
CA LEU A 64 -12.01 2.47 8.02
C LEU A 64 -11.43 3.89 7.79
N GLY A 65 -11.49 4.39 6.55
CA GLY A 65 -11.10 5.76 6.20
C GLY A 65 -9.69 5.93 5.62
N ALA A 66 -8.97 4.85 5.30
CA ALA A 66 -7.61 4.96 4.78
C ALA A 66 -7.50 5.95 3.60
N GLN A 67 -6.60 6.93 3.71
CA GLN A 67 -6.47 8.04 2.75
C GLN A 67 -5.69 7.66 1.48
N LYS A 68 -6.28 6.81 0.65
CA LYS A 68 -5.67 6.32 -0.61
C LYS A 68 -5.07 7.42 -1.48
N ASN A 69 -5.79 8.53 -1.68
CA ASN A 69 -5.33 9.60 -2.58
C ASN A 69 -4.05 10.28 -2.06
N THR A 70 -4.01 10.58 -0.76
CA THR A 70 -2.84 11.12 -0.08
C THR A 70 -1.64 10.17 -0.21
N ILE A 71 -1.87 8.86 -0.01
CA ILE A 71 -0.83 7.84 -0.14
C ILE A 71 -0.27 7.80 -1.56
N ILE A 72 -1.13 7.73 -2.58
CA ILE A 72 -0.69 7.66 -3.98
C ILE A 72 0.06 8.93 -4.38
N GLN A 73 -0.41 10.11 -3.95
CA GLN A 73 0.27 11.37 -4.21
C GLN A 73 1.67 11.39 -3.58
N ASN A 74 1.78 10.99 -2.32
CA ASN A 74 3.05 11.01 -1.59
C ASN A 74 4.05 9.97 -2.09
N ILE A 75 3.58 8.80 -2.55
CA ILE A 75 4.47 7.72 -3.02
C ILE A 75 4.87 7.92 -4.48
N TYR A 76 3.92 8.26 -5.35
CA TYR A 76 4.14 8.22 -6.80
C TYR A 76 4.24 9.60 -7.46
N GLN A 77 3.80 10.66 -6.77
CA GLN A 77 3.69 12.01 -7.36
C GLN A 77 4.49 13.07 -6.59
N SER A 78 5.39 12.66 -5.69
CA SER A 78 6.22 13.56 -4.86
C SER A 78 7.64 13.77 -5.40
N ASN A 79 7.92 13.32 -6.62
CA ASN A 79 9.26 13.44 -7.21
C ASN A 79 9.67 14.91 -7.38
N SER A 80 10.84 15.26 -6.84
CA SER A 80 11.37 16.61 -6.93
C SER A 80 11.87 16.94 -8.35
N SER A 81 12.02 18.23 -8.67
CA SER A 81 12.64 18.64 -9.94
C SER A 81 14.06 18.10 -10.12
N GLY A 82 14.80 17.91 -9.01
CA GLY A 82 16.12 17.28 -9.01
C GLY A 82 16.08 15.81 -9.42
N TYR A 83 15.08 15.05 -8.95
CA TYR A 83 14.86 13.67 -9.38
C TYR A 83 14.69 13.57 -10.90
N TYR A 84 13.85 14.42 -11.49
CA TYR A 84 13.62 14.41 -12.94
C TYR A 84 14.86 14.82 -13.75
N LYS A 85 15.67 15.76 -13.25
CA LYS A 85 16.96 16.09 -13.89
C LYS A 85 17.92 14.90 -13.87
N LEU A 86 18.06 14.24 -12.72
CA LEU A 86 18.93 13.06 -12.60
C LEU A 86 18.45 11.90 -13.49
N LEU A 87 17.14 11.64 -13.51
CA LEU A 87 16.54 10.65 -14.39
C LEU A 87 16.82 10.97 -15.87
N GLY A 88 16.71 12.24 -16.25
CA GLY A 88 17.05 12.71 -17.60
C GLY A 88 18.52 12.46 -17.96
N GLU A 89 19.45 12.72 -17.04
CA GLU A 89 20.88 12.40 -17.26
C GLU A 89 21.12 10.88 -17.35
N ALA A 90 20.49 10.07 -16.49
CA ALA A 90 20.63 8.62 -16.53
C ALA A 90 20.11 8.02 -17.84
N LEU A 91 18.98 8.52 -18.35
CA LEU A 91 18.38 8.05 -19.60
C LEU A 91 19.21 8.40 -20.85
N LYS A 92 20.10 9.41 -20.80
CA LYS A 92 20.99 9.71 -21.93
C LYS A 92 21.94 8.56 -22.27
N GLY A 93 22.28 7.73 -21.29
CA GLY A 93 23.14 6.56 -21.47
C GLY A 93 22.39 5.25 -21.71
N LEU A 94 21.06 5.30 -21.92
CA LEU A 94 20.26 4.10 -22.12
C LEU A 94 20.48 3.55 -23.54
N GLU A 95 21.01 2.34 -23.63
CA GLU A 95 21.06 1.55 -24.87
C GLU A 95 20.04 0.42 -24.78
N ILE A 96 19.25 0.24 -25.85
CA ILE A 96 18.28 -0.83 -25.97
C ILE A 96 18.85 -1.84 -26.95
N PHE A 97 18.93 -3.10 -26.51
CA PHE A 97 19.34 -4.22 -27.35
C PHE A 97 18.09 -5.03 -27.71
N ASP A 98 17.99 -5.42 -28.99
CA ASP A 98 16.93 -6.28 -29.53
C ASP A 98 17.18 -7.77 -29.23
#